data_AF-A0A1F7XDX5-F1
#
_entry.id   AF-A0A1F7XDX5-F1
#
_cell.length_a   1.000
_cell.length_b   1.000
_cell.length_c   1.000
_cell.angle_alpha   90.00
_cell.angle_beta   90.00
_cell.angle_gamma   90.00
#
_symmetry.space_group_name_H-M   'P 1'
#
loop_
_entity.id
_entity.type
_entity.pdbx_description
1 polymer ?
#
loop_
_entity_poly.entity_id
_entity_poly.type
_entity_poly.pdbx_seq_one_letter_code
_entity_poly.pdbx_strand_id
1 'polypeptide(L)'
;MKWITTNIRFPEDMYMDLKLEAVKKRKSVAQVVREKVNKKKTASKKIDFGKIMREIEELAKENAKYLNGLDTTKIIREMRDER
;
A
#
# COMPACT_ATOMS: atom_id res chain seq x y z
N MET A 1 4.43 -2.96 -18.07
CA MET A 1 4.33 -1.49 -17.93
C MET A 1 5.17 -0.83 -19.02
N LYS A 2 4.62 0.12 -19.78
CA LYS A 2 5.39 0.92 -20.75
C LYS A 2 6.00 2.11 -20.00
N TRP A 3 7.30 2.11 -19.80
CA TRP A 3 8.03 3.22 -19.18
C TRP A 3 8.73 4.04 -20.26
N ILE A 4 8.75 5.36 -20.11
CA ILE A 4 9.54 6.27 -20.95
C ILE A 4 10.64 6.85 -20.07
N THR A 5 11.89 6.71 -20.49
CA THR A 5 13.02 7.36 -19.84
C THR A 5 13.25 8.73 -20.46
N THR A 6 13.54 9.72 -19.63
CA THR A 6 13.81 11.10 -20.09
C THR A 6 15.02 11.63 -19.36
N ASN A 7 15.98 12.14 -20.11
CA ASN A 7 17.13 12.85 -19.56
C ASN A 7 16.73 14.28 -19.24
N ILE A 8 16.82 14.67 -17.97
CA ILE A 8 16.52 16.02 -17.48
C ILE A 8 17.80 16.60 -16.90
N ARG A 9 18.17 17.82 -17.32
CA ARG A 9 19.31 18.55 -16.77
C ARG A 9 18.82 19.56 -15.74
N PHE A 10 19.46 19.59 -14.59
CA PHE A 10 19.19 20.56 -13.52
C PHE A 10 20.37 21.51 -13.37
N PRO A 11 20.13 22.77 -12.98
CA PRO A 11 21.15 23.61 -12.38
C PRO A 11 21.84 22.89 -11.20
N GLU A 12 23.12 23.19 -10.98
CA GLU A 12 23.97 22.44 -10.05
C GLU A 12 23.48 22.54 -8.59
N ASP A 13 23.12 23.74 -8.16
CA ASP A 13 22.51 24.05 -6.88
C ASP A 13 21.23 23.23 -6.65
N MET A 14 20.32 23.24 -7.62
CA MET A 14 19.09 22.47 -7.54
C MET A 14 19.32 20.96 -7.49
N TYR A 15 20.34 20.48 -8.20
CA TYR A 15 20.70 19.06 -8.18
C TYR A 15 21.32 18.66 -6.83
N MET A 16 22.10 19.54 -6.22
CA MET A 16 22.65 19.33 -4.88
C MET A 16 21.52 19.23 -3.84
N ASP A 17 20.55 20.14 -3.88
CA ASP A 17 19.39 20.10 -3.00
C ASP A 17 18.60 18.80 -3.14
N LEU A 18 18.42 18.32 -4.38
CA LEU A 18 17.77 17.04 -4.65
C LEU A 18 18.53 15.85 -4.06
N LYS A 19 19.88 15.86 -4.09
CA LYS A 19 20.71 14.84 -3.46
C LYS A 19 20.57 14.86 -1.95
N LEU A 20 20.60 16.05 -1.34
CA LEU A 20 20.41 16.19 0.11
C LEU A 20 19.03 15.70 0.54
N GLU A 21 17.99 16.02 -0.23
CA GLU A 21 16.63 15.52 0.03
C GLU A 21 16.53 13.99 -0.10
N ALA A 22 17.20 13.41 -1.10
CA ALA A 22 17.25 11.97 -1.32
C ALA A 22 17.93 11.24 -0.14
N VAL A 23 19.04 11.77 0.36
CA VAL A 23 19.74 11.24 1.56
C VAL A 23 18.84 11.32 2.79
N LYS A 24 18.25 12.50 3.05
CA LYS A 24 17.34 12.70 4.20
C LYS A 24 16.16 11.73 4.20
N LYS A 25 15.61 11.42 3.01
CA LYS A 25 14.48 10.51 2.84
C LYS A 25 14.88 9.04 2.66
N ARG A 26 16.17 8.71 2.64
CA ARG A 26 16.71 7.37 2.34
C ARG A 26 16.16 6.79 1.03
N LYS A 27 16.09 7.62 -0.02
CA LYS A 27 15.55 7.27 -1.34
C LYS A 27 16.55 7.60 -2.44
N SER A 28 16.33 7.07 -3.64
CA SER A 28 17.08 7.50 -4.84
C SER A 28 16.61 8.87 -5.32
N VAL A 29 17.50 9.65 -5.95
CA VAL A 29 17.15 10.94 -6.58
C VAL A 29 16.02 10.75 -7.59
N ALA A 30 16.08 9.68 -8.39
CA ALA A 30 15.03 9.36 -9.37
C ALA A 30 13.67 9.12 -8.70
N GLN A 31 13.64 8.49 -7.52
CA GLN A 31 12.40 8.29 -6.78
C GLN A 31 11.85 9.61 -6.23
N VAL A 32 12.71 10.50 -5.69
CA VAL A 32 12.30 11.84 -5.24
C VAL A 32 11.71 12.65 -6.39
N VAL A 33 12.34 12.61 -7.57
CA VAL A 33 11.84 13.28 -8.78
C VAL A 33 10.48 12.70 -9.20
N ARG A 34 10.34 11.37 -9.25
CA ARG A 34 9.05 10.72 -9.57
C ARG A 34 7.96 11.11 -8.57
N GLU A 35 8.24 11.13 -7.28
CA GLU A 35 7.29 11.53 -6.24
C GLU A 35 6.85 12.99 -6.40
N LYS A 36 7.77 13.90 -6.76
CA LYS A 36 7.46 15.31 -7.02
C LYS A 36 6.65 15.51 -8.31
N VAL A 37 6.99 14.78 -9.38
CA VAL A 37 6.27 14.86 -10.68
C VAL A 37 4.90 14.21 -10.59
N ASN A 38 4.75 13.15 -9.80
CA ASN A 38 3.49 12.43 -9.60
C ASN A 38 2.52 13.15 -8.64
N LYS A 39 2.71 14.47 -8.39
CA LYS A 39 1.75 15.29 -7.65
C LYS A 39 0.46 15.39 -8.46
N LYS A 40 -0.54 14.64 -7.99
CA LYS A 40 -1.89 14.38 -8.55
C LYS A 40 -1.99 13.15 -9.45
N LYS A 41 -2.14 11.99 -8.82
CA LYS A 41 -3.12 10.97 -9.27
C LYS A 41 -3.59 9.99 -8.20
N THR A 42 -3.40 10.30 -6.92
CA THR A 42 -4.17 9.67 -5.85
C THR A 42 -5.09 10.71 -5.26
N ALA A 43 -6.15 11.06 -5.99
CA ALA A 43 -7.42 10.93 -5.30
C ALA A 43 -7.43 9.46 -4.88
N SER A 44 -7.00 9.17 -3.65
CA SER A 44 -7.34 7.88 -3.08
C SER A 44 -8.84 7.80 -3.31
N LYS A 45 -9.32 6.81 -4.06
CA LYS A 45 -10.74 6.44 -3.92
C LYS A 45 -10.90 6.37 -2.42
N LYS A 46 -11.67 7.29 -1.82
CA LYS A 46 -11.92 7.27 -0.39
C LYS A 46 -12.39 5.86 -0.14
N ILE A 47 -11.54 5.07 0.50
CA ILE A 47 -11.85 3.68 0.79
C ILE A 47 -13.02 3.82 1.75
N ASP A 48 -14.20 3.44 1.27
CA ASP A 48 -15.39 3.48 2.09
C ASP A 48 -15.27 2.32 3.09
N PHE A 49 -14.64 2.61 4.22
CA PHE A 49 -14.50 1.67 5.33
C PHE A 49 -15.87 1.10 5.75
N GLY A 50 -16.95 1.86 5.59
CA GLY A 50 -18.31 1.39 5.85
C GLY A 50 -18.73 0.25 4.92
N LYS A 51 -18.39 0.34 3.63
CA LYS A 51 -18.65 -0.73 2.66
C LYS A 51 -17.86 -2.00 2.99
N ILE A 52 -16.59 -1.85 3.34
CA ILE A 52 -15.72 -2.99 3.69
C ILE A 52 -16.23 -3.69 4.95
N MET A 53 -16.60 -2.94 5.99
CA MET A 53 -17.12 -3.54 7.23
C MET A 53 -18.43 -4.29 7.00
N ARG A 54 -19.30 -3.78 6.12
CA ARG A 54 -20.54 -4.49 5.75
C ARG A 54 -20.25 -5.79 5.00
N GLU A 55 -19.34 -5.78 4.03
CA GLU A 55 -18.95 -6.98 3.31
C GLU A 55 -18.33 -8.04 4.25
N ILE A 56 -17.51 -7.61 5.22
CA ILE A 56 -16.94 -8.50 6.25
C ILE A 56 -18.06 -9.09 7.12
N GLU A 57 -19.04 -8.29 7.53
CA GLU A 57 -20.15 -8.76 8.37
C GLU A 57 -21.07 -9.74 7.62
N GLU A 58 -21.33 -9.50 6.34
CA GLU A 58 -22.09 -10.41 5.47
C GLU A 58 -21.38 -11.76 5.34
N LEU A 59 -20.08 -11.75 5.01
CA LEU A 59 -19.27 -12.96 4.93
C LEU A 59 -19.19 -13.70 6.29
N ALA A 60 -19.09 -12.97 7.40
CA ALA A 60 -19.10 -13.57 8.73
C ALA A 60 -20.43 -14.28 9.04
N LYS A 61 -21.57 -13.68 8.66
CA LYS A 61 -22.90 -14.29 8.82
C LYS A 61 -23.09 -15.51 7.93
N GLU A 62 -22.57 -15.49 6.71
CA GLU A 62 -22.60 -16.65 5.82
C GLU A 62 -21.75 -17.79 6.38
N ASN A 63 -20.51 -17.50 6.80
CA ASN A 63 -19.62 -18.50 7.40
C ASN A 63 -20.18 -19.08 8.70
N ALA A 64 -20.85 -18.27 9.52
CA ALA A 64 -21.49 -18.73 10.75
C ALA A 64 -22.53 -19.84 10.50
N LYS A 65 -23.24 -19.81 9.35
CA LYS A 65 -24.21 -20.87 9.00
C LYS A 65 -23.55 -22.25 8.84
N TYR A 66 -22.31 -22.28 8.38
CA TYR A 66 -21.56 -23.51 8.13
C TYR A 66 -20.68 -23.95 9.31
N LEU A 67 -20.36 -23.04 10.24
CA LEU A 67 -19.39 -23.23 11.32
C LEU A 67 -20.02 -23.37 12.71
N ASN A 68 -21.31 -23.73 12.77
CA ASN A 68 -22.09 -23.83 14.01
C ASN A 68 -21.37 -24.62 15.11
N GLY A 69 -21.04 -23.95 16.22
CA GLY A 69 -20.45 -24.55 17.42
C GLY A 69 -18.94 -24.76 17.37
N LEU A 70 -18.25 -24.37 16.30
CA LEU A 70 -16.80 -24.53 16.16
C LEU A 70 -16.07 -23.23 16.53
N ASP A 71 -15.08 -23.34 17.42
CA ASP A 71 -14.11 -22.27 17.63
C ASP A 71 -13.11 -22.26 16.47
N THR A 72 -13.48 -21.56 15.42
CA THR A 72 -12.68 -21.37 14.20
C THR A 72 -11.30 -20.77 14.51
N THR A 73 -11.17 -19.96 15.57
CA THR A 73 -9.89 -19.36 15.94
C THR A 73 -8.94 -20.39 16.53
N LYS A 74 -9.46 -21.34 17.31
CA LYS A 74 -8.69 -22.45 17.86
C LYS A 74 -8.20 -23.39 16.76
N ILE A 75 -9.08 -23.75 15.82
CA ILE A 75 -8.75 -24.63 14.69
C ILE A 75 -7.65 -24.02 13.82
N ILE A 76 -7.72 -22.73 13.51
CA ILE A 76 -6.69 -22.04 12.72
C ILE A 76 -5.35 -21.98 13.45
N ARG A 77 -5.35 -21.85 14.79
CA ARG A 77 -4.12 -21.87 15.59
C ARG A 77 -3.49 -23.26 15.58
N GLU A 78 -4.29 -24.31 15.77
CA GLU A 78 -3.82 -25.70 15.71
C GLU A 78 -3.20 -26.01 14.34
N MET A 79 -3.86 -25.65 13.23
CA MET A 79 -3.30 -25.81 11.87
C MET A 79 -1.99 -25.05 11.62
N ARG A 80 -1.76 -23.94 12.32
CA ARG A 80 -0.53 -23.15 12.21
C ARG A 80 0.60 -23.76 13.03
N ASP A 81 0.30 -24.20 14.24
CA ASP A 81 1.28 -24.66 15.22
C ASP A 81 1.65 -26.14 15.00
N GLU A 82 0.82 -26.91 14.29
CA GLU A 82 1.11 -28.28 13.80
C GLU A 82 1.94 -28.31 12.48
N ARG A 83 2.32 -27.14 11.95
CA ARG A 83 3.05 -26.98 10.70
C ARG A 83 4.53 -26.74 10.93
#